data_AF-A0A9W3END1-F1
#
_entry.id   AF-A0A9W3END1-F1
#
_cell.length_a   1.000
_cell.length_b   1.000
_cell.length_c   1.000
_cell.angle_alpha   90.00
_cell.angle_beta   90.00
_cell.angle_gamma   90.00
#
_symmetry.space_group_name_H-M   'P 1'
#
loop_
_entity.id
_entity.type
_entity.pdbx_description
1 polymer ?
#
loop_
_entity_poly.entity_id
_entity_poly.type
_entity_poly.pdbx_seq_one_letter_code
_entity_poly.pdbx_strand_id
1 'polypeptide(L)'
;MSGCEEPCRGWGHCAPSPVLLLSLLLTTAPFGLLGEETRQVSLEVISDWLDAPQNLLHVRAVGTNSTLHYVWSSLGPPAVLLVATNTPYSTLSVNWSLLISSDPDGALMVHPKDSIQFSSALVFTRLFEFDSTNTSDAAADSPGKSYPPYSLAEFSWNNITDSLDPATLSVTFRGHPIHDPTGAFANGSLIFRVQAFSRSGRPVQPPRLLHTADTCQLEVALVGASPRGNRSLFGLEVATLGQGPDCPSVQEQHSIDDEYAPAVFQLDQLLWGSLPSGFMQWRPVAFSQKQGSRESAMSCQVSPLYPTLAYLLPQSPIVRAFFGPQSNFCAFNLTFGASTGPGYWDQHYLSWSVLLGVGTPPVDALSPLVLGIMAVALGAPGLMLLAGGLFLLLSHKRHSEYQLIN
;
A
#
# COMPACT_ATOMS: atom_id res chain seq x y z
N MET A 1 -53.86 -45.74 15.41
CA MET A 1 -55.09 -45.74 14.61
C MET A 1 -55.80 -44.42 14.87
N SER A 2 -56.03 -43.68 13.78
CA SER A 2 -56.88 -42.49 13.58
C SER A 2 -57.07 -41.44 14.68
N GLY A 3 -56.85 -40.18 14.28
CA GLY A 3 -57.68 -39.07 14.74
C GLY A 3 -56.93 -37.78 15.00
N CYS A 4 -56.92 -36.87 14.02
CA CYS A 4 -56.72 -35.44 14.23
C CYS A 4 -57.80 -34.87 15.17
N GLU A 5 -57.44 -33.91 16.02
CA GLU A 5 -57.81 -32.47 15.94
C GLU A 5 -57.50 -31.74 17.25
N GLU A 6 -57.21 -30.44 17.12
CA GLU A 6 -56.70 -29.49 18.12
C GLU A 6 -57.66 -29.23 19.31
N PRO A 7 -57.25 -28.37 20.27
CA PRO A 7 -57.86 -27.04 20.20
C PRO A 7 -56.91 -25.87 20.52
N CYS A 8 -56.97 -24.88 19.63
CA CYS A 8 -57.17 -23.46 19.92
C CYS A 8 -56.61 -22.86 21.22
N ARG A 9 -55.59 -22.02 21.06
CA ARG A 9 -55.49 -20.66 21.66
C ARG A 9 -54.67 -19.85 20.66
N GLY A 10 -55.22 -18.85 19.97
CA GLY A 10 -55.91 -17.72 20.55
C GLY A 10 -55.00 -16.51 20.35
N TRP A 11 -55.29 -15.77 19.28
CA TRP A 11 -54.85 -14.42 18.92
C TRP A 11 -53.70 -13.76 19.69
N GLY A 12 -52.68 -13.38 18.91
CA GLY A 12 -51.89 -12.17 19.15
C GLY A 12 -51.67 -11.46 17.81
N HIS A 13 -52.55 -10.52 17.47
CA HIS A 13 -52.30 -9.56 16.41
C HIS A 13 -51.08 -8.71 16.78
N CYS A 14 -49.92 -9.01 16.22
CA CYS A 14 -48.84 -8.05 16.08
C CYS A 14 -48.64 -7.81 14.59
N ALA A 15 -49.28 -6.74 14.11
CA ALA A 15 -48.97 -6.19 12.79
C ALA A 15 -47.46 -5.91 12.73
N PRO A 16 -46.74 -6.38 11.70
CA PRO A 16 -45.38 -5.90 11.49
C PRO A 16 -45.50 -4.44 11.07
N SER A 17 -44.98 -3.54 11.91
CA SER A 17 -44.93 -2.11 11.62
C SER A 17 -44.19 -1.87 10.29
N PRO A 18 -44.56 -0.85 9.49
CA PRO A 18 -43.89 -0.53 8.23
C PRO A 18 -42.48 0.07 8.41
N VAL A 19 -41.92 -0.02 9.63
CA VAL A 19 -40.63 0.59 10.00
C VAL A 19 -39.44 -0.30 9.59
N LEU A 20 -39.65 -1.56 9.22
CA LEU A 20 -38.59 -2.51 8.87
C LEU A 20 -38.10 -2.44 7.41
N LEU A 21 -38.81 -1.74 6.51
CA LEU A 21 -38.37 -1.60 5.11
C LEU A 21 -37.65 -0.29 4.81
N LEU A 22 -37.71 0.70 5.71
CA LEU A 22 -37.03 2.00 5.55
C LEU A 22 -35.66 2.04 6.23
N SER A 23 -35.27 0.99 6.95
CA SER A 23 -33.96 0.87 7.60
C SER A 23 -32.85 0.34 6.69
N LEU A 24 -33.14 -0.04 5.44
CA LEU A 24 -32.14 -0.60 4.52
C LEU A 24 -31.54 0.42 3.52
N LEU A 25 -31.98 1.68 3.53
CA LEU A 25 -31.55 2.72 2.58
C LEU A 25 -30.79 3.89 3.22
N LEU A 26 -30.37 3.75 4.47
CA LEU A 26 -29.54 4.73 5.17
C LEU A 26 -28.33 4.03 5.80
N THR A 27 -27.52 3.34 4.99
CA THR A 27 -26.10 3.18 5.33
C THR A 27 -25.42 4.53 5.11
N THR A 28 -25.69 5.47 6.01
CA THR A 28 -24.71 6.52 6.27
C THR A 28 -23.51 5.79 6.85
N ALA A 29 -22.47 5.64 6.03
CA ALA A 29 -21.18 5.19 6.53
C ALA A 29 -20.85 6.07 7.74
N PRO A 30 -20.38 5.49 8.86
CA PRO A 30 -20.00 6.31 9.99
C PRO A 30 -18.93 7.29 9.51
N PHE A 31 -19.23 8.59 9.59
CA PHE A 31 -18.25 9.68 9.49
C PHE A 31 -17.33 9.58 10.72
N GLY A 32 -16.54 8.51 10.78
CA GLY A 32 -15.56 8.27 11.82
C GLY A 32 -14.20 8.67 11.28
N LEU A 33 -13.72 9.84 11.70
CA LEU A 33 -12.32 10.27 11.58
C LEU A 33 -11.73 10.11 10.17
N LEU A 34 -12.30 10.84 9.19
CA LEU A 34 -11.62 11.05 7.92
C LEU A 34 -10.30 11.78 8.18
N GLY A 35 -9.22 11.28 7.58
CA GLY A 35 -7.99 12.05 7.39
C GLY A 35 -8.26 13.36 6.66
N GLU A 36 -7.24 14.21 6.49
CA GLU A 36 -7.50 15.50 5.86
C GLU A 36 -7.92 15.31 4.40
N GLU A 37 -9.06 15.90 4.01
CA GLU A 37 -9.56 15.80 2.63
C GLU A 37 -8.59 16.39 1.61
N THR A 38 -7.89 17.46 2.03
CA THR A 38 -6.90 18.16 1.21
C THR A 38 -5.71 18.61 2.04
N ARG A 39 -4.53 18.64 1.42
CA ARG A 39 -3.31 19.23 1.98
C ARG A 39 -2.60 20.09 0.94
N GLN A 40 -1.97 21.16 1.41
CA GLN A 40 -1.05 21.94 0.60
C GLN A 40 0.31 21.23 0.58
N VAL A 41 0.67 20.70 -0.59
CA VAL A 41 1.88 19.91 -0.77
C VAL A 41 2.98 20.75 -1.41
N SER A 42 4.18 20.65 -0.89
CA SER A 42 5.41 21.22 -1.46
C SER A 42 6.49 20.16 -1.53
N LEU A 43 7.25 20.15 -2.63
CA LEU A 43 8.40 19.30 -2.84
C LEU A 43 9.63 20.19 -2.97
N GLU A 44 10.64 19.94 -2.17
CA GLU A 44 11.91 20.66 -2.20
C GLU A 44 13.06 19.66 -2.30
N VAL A 45 13.91 19.83 -3.32
CA VAL A 45 15.20 19.14 -3.39
C VAL A 45 16.20 19.97 -2.60
N ILE A 46 16.66 19.42 -1.49
CA ILE A 46 17.65 20.06 -0.63
C ILE A 46 19.02 19.59 -1.14
N SER A 47 19.86 20.55 -1.53
CA SER A 47 21.20 20.28 -2.05
C SER A 47 22.25 21.01 -1.20
N ASP A 48 23.42 20.40 -1.05
CA ASP A 48 24.60 21.09 -0.52
C ASP A 48 25.37 21.80 -1.64
N TRP A 49 26.14 22.83 -1.30
CA TRP A 49 27.03 23.57 -2.20
C TRP A 49 28.33 22.82 -2.52
N LEU A 50 28.58 21.67 -1.88
CA LEU A 50 29.77 20.85 -2.07
C LEU A 50 29.67 19.99 -3.34
N ASP A 51 30.82 19.78 -3.99
CA ASP A 51 31.00 19.27 -5.38
C ASP A 51 30.39 17.90 -5.71
N ALA A 52 29.76 17.21 -4.75
CA ALA A 52 29.02 15.97 -4.97
C ALA A 52 27.59 16.11 -4.43
N PRO A 53 26.58 16.41 -5.29
CA PRO A 53 25.20 16.59 -4.84
C PRO A 53 24.65 15.27 -4.30
N GLN A 54 24.38 15.21 -3.00
CA GLN A 54 23.65 14.12 -2.36
C GLN A 54 22.14 14.36 -2.56
N ASN A 55 21.40 13.32 -2.93
CA ASN A 55 19.96 13.47 -3.16
C ASN A 55 19.21 13.47 -1.82
N LEU A 56 18.57 14.58 -1.50
CA LEU A 56 17.65 14.73 -0.37
C LEU A 56 16.40 15.47 -0.85
N LEU A 57 15.24 14.81 -0.77
CA LEU A 57 13.94 15.37 -1.10
C LEU A 57 13.13 15.53 0.17
N HIS A 58 12.61 16.73 0.40
CA HIS A 58 11.59 16.98 1.41
C HIS A 58 10.23 17.17 0.75
N VAL A 59 9.30 16.26 1.05
CA VAL A 59 7.87 16.45 0.78
C VAL A 59 7.22 16.97 2.06
N ARG A 60 6.56 18.11 1.97
CA ARG A 60 5.81 18.72 3.08
C ARG A 60 4.35 18.86 2.69
N ALA A 61 3.47 18.12 3.36
CA ALA A 61 2.03 18.17 3.16
C ALA A 61 1.37 18.85 4.37
N VAL A 62 1.04 20.13 4.22
CA VAL A 62 0.47 20.98 5.27
C VAL A 62 -1.04 20.85 5.25
N GLY A 63 -1.59 20.48 6.39
CA GLY A 63 -3.02 20.43 6.66
C GLY A 63 -3.52 21.60 7.48
N THR A 64 -4.76 21.51 7.95
CA THR A 64 -5.40 22.50 8.81
C THR A 64 -4.67 22.68 10.15
N ASN A 65 -4.43 21.57 10.85
CA ASN A 65 -3.83 21.53 12.18
C ASN A 65 -2.66 20.54 12.28
N SER A 66 -2.13 20.10 11.14
CA SER A 66 -1.11 19.06 11.10
C SER A 66 -0.17 19.25 9.90
N THR A 67 1.05 18.73 10.00
CA THR A 67 1.96 18.63 8.84
C THR A 67 2.53 17.23 8.75
N LEU A 68 2.54 16.67 7.54
CA LEU A 68 3.28 15.45 7.23
C LEU A 68 4.57 15.81 6.51
N HIS A 69 5.68 15.29 7.01
CA HIS A 69 7.00 15.41 6.41
C HIS A 69 7.42 14.02 5.91
N TYR A 70 7.74 13.92 4.63
CA TYR A 70 8.43 12.76 4.05
C TYR A 70 9.80 13.21 3.58
N VAL A 71 10.85 12.66 4.17
CA VAL A 71 12.23 12.99 3.80
C VAL A 71 12.84 11.79 3.10
N TRP A 72 12.93 11.86 1.78
CA TRP A 72 13.47 10.82 0.92
C TRP A 72 14.94 11.11 0.61
N SER A 73 15.77 10.08 0.61
CA SER A 73 17.18 10.25 0.26
C SER A 73 17.78 8.97 -0.30
N SER A 74 18.82 9.15 -1.10
CA SER A 74 19.69 8.09 -1.58
C SER A 74 21.10 8.16 -0.97
N LEU A 75 21.26 8.84 0.18
CA LEU A 75 22.50 8.82 0.96
C LEU A 75 22.59 7.47 1.70
N GLY A 76 23.45 6.58 1.19
CA GLY A 76 23.45 5.17 1.61
C GLY A 76 22.31 4.40 0.94
N PRO A 77 21.65 3.44 1.62
CA PRO A 77 20.49 2.76 1.06
C PRO A 77 19.30 3.75 0.93
N PRO A 78 18.50 3.69 -0.15
CA PRO A 78 17.31 4.52 -0.30
C PRO A 78 16.40 4.42 0.92
N ALA A 79 16.09 5.57 1.50
CA ALA A 79 15.31 5.64 2.73
C ALA A 79 14.30 6.77 2.70
N VAL A 80 13.22 6.60 3.46
CA VAL A 80 12.25 7.65 3.76
C VAL A 80 12.05 7.76 5.26
N LEU A 81 12.11 8.99 5.77
CA LEU A 81 11.64 9.35 7.10
C LEU A 81 10.21 9.84 6.99
N LEU A 82 9.33 9.34 7.84
CA LEU A 82 7.94 9.79 7.98
C LEU A 82 7.81 10.50 9.31
N VAL A 83 7.38 11.76 9.32
CA VAL A 83 7.14 12.53 10.53
C VAL A 83 5.80 13.23 10.44
N ALA A 84 4.95 13.07 11.44
CA ALA A 84 3.69 13.79 11.56
C ALA A 84 3.72 14.72 12.77
N THR A 85 3.28 15.96 12.58
CA THR A 85 3.21 16.98 13.61
C THR A 85 1.77 17.47 13.80
N ASN A 86 1.46 17.99 15.00
CA ASN A 86 0.18 18.60 15.32
C ASN A 86 0.17 20.14 15.09
N THR A 87 0.99 20.62 14.16
CA THR A 87 1.06 22.04 13.79
C THR A 87 1.28 22.22 12.29
N PRO A 88 0.64 23.22 11.66
CA PRO A 88 0.89 23.54 10.25
C PRO A 88 2.22 24.29 10.05
N TYR A 89 2.89 24.70 11.12
CA TYR A 89 4.08 25.55 11.08
C TYR A 89 5.40 24.79 11.25
N SER A 90 5.37 23.45 11.32
CA SER A 90 6.59 22.68 11.51
C SER A 90 7.51 22.73 10.29
N THR A 91 8.80 22.81 10.55
CA THR A 91 9.86 22.94 9.55
C THR A 91 10.92 21.86 9.72
N LEU A 92 11.52 21.43 8.60
CA LEU A 92 12.67 20.55 8.60
C LEU A 92 13.94 21.41 8.65
N SER A 93 14.87 21.07 9.53
CA SER A 93 16.24 21.61 9.54
C SER A 93 17.21 20.51 9.12
N VAL A 94 18.16 20.87 8.24
CA VAL A 94 19.17 19.97 7.71
C VAL A 94 20.55 20.58 7.94
N ASN A 95 21.42 19.88 8.66
CA ASN A 95 22.83 20.23 8.79
C ASN A 95 23.67 19.31 7.90
N TRP A 96 23.98 19.77 6.69
CA TRP A 96 24.74 18.99 5.69
C TRP A 96 26.11 18.55 6.18
N SER A 97 26.86 19.45 6.81
CA SER A 97 28.20 19.16 7.32
C SER A 97 28.21 18.01 8.34
N LEU A 98 27.16 17.93 9.17
CA LEU A 98 26.97 16.85 10.13
C LEU A 98 26.43 15.59 9.44
N LEU A 99 25.51 15.74 8.48
CA LEU A 99 24.86 14.63 7.78
C LEU A 99 25.84 13.75 7.00
N ILE A 100 26.88 14.35 6.40
CA ILE A 100 27.92 13.63 5.67
C ILE A 100 29.10 13.20 6.55
N SER A 101 29.08 13.54 7.84
CA SER A 101 30.13 13.18 8.79
C SER A 101 30.04 11.70 9.20
N SER A 102 31.05 11.22 9.93
CA SER A 102 31.05 9.86 10.49
C SER A 102 29.98 9.64 11.56
N ASP A 103 29.41 10.71 12.13
CA ASP A 103 28.36 10.64 13.15
C ASP A 103 27.24 11.64 12.84
N PRO A 104 26.24 11.23 12.03
CA PRO A 104 25.23 12.15 11.54
C PRO A 104 24.12 12.46 12.55
N ASP A 105 24.17 11.95 13.78
CA ASP A 105 23.12 12.11 14.79
C ASP A 105 22.78 13.59 15.02
N GLY A 106 21.49 13.93 14.94
CA GLY A 106 20.98 15.28 15.05
C GLY A 106 21.14 16.14 13.80
N ALA A 107 21.64 15.62 12.68
CA ALA A 107 21.75 16.37 11.43
C ALA A 107 20.39 16.65 10.77
N LEU A 108 19.37 15.85 11.08
CA LEU A 108 18.00 16.04 10.61
C LEU A 108 17.07 16.25 11.80
N MET A 109 16.36 17.38 11.83
CA MET A 109 15.42 17.70 12.91
C MET A 109 14.14 18.34 12.36
N VAL A 110 12.99 17.99 12.95
CA VAL A 110 11.73 18.69 12.71
C VAL A 110 11.40 19.55 13.92
N HIS A 111 11.17 20.84 13.69
CA HIS A 111 10.86 21.80 14.75
C HIS A 111 9.41 22.28 14.66
N PRO A 112 8.73 22.52 15.79
CA PRO A 112 9.15 22.21 17.17
C PRO A 112 9.12 20.71 17.48
N LYS A 113 10.08 20.19 18.26
CA LYS A 113 10.18 18.75 18.57
C LYS A 113 8.95 18.23 19.31
N ASP A 114 8.40 19.01 20.22
CA ASP A 114 7.22 18.65 21.02
C ASP A 114 5.93 18.54 20.18
N SER A 115 5.95 19.01 18.93
CA SER A 115 4.81 18.87 18.02
C SER A 115 4.72 17.49 17.35
N ILE A 116 5.81 16.71 17.37
CA ILE A 116 5.90 15.41 16.70
C ILE A 116 4.96 14.42 17.39
N GLN A 117 3.96 13.92 16.66
CA GLN A 117 3.01 12.91 17.12
C GLN A 117 3.42 11.50 16.68
N PHE A 118 4.07 11.40 15.53
CA PHE A 118 4.55 10.13 14.98
C PHE A 118 5.84 10.36 14.21
N SER A 119 6.78 9.42 14.34
CA SER A 119 7.98 9.37 13.51
C SER A 119 8.42 7.93 13.30
N SER A 120 8.74 7.58 12.05
CA SER A 120 9.33 6.28 11.71
C SER A 120 10.16 6.38 10.42
N ALA A 121 10.78 5.28 10.02
CA ALA A 121 11.54 5.19 8.78
C ALA A 121 11.28 3.88 8.04
N LEU A 122 11.44 3.95 6.72
CA LEU A 122 11.51 2.80 5.82
C LEU A 122 12.82 2.87 5.02
N VAL A 123 13.51 1.75 4.89
CA VAL A 123 14.80 1.64 4.20
C VAL A 123 14.76 0.46 3.25
N PHE A 124 15.12 0.70 2.00
CA PHE A 124 15.31 -0.33 0.98
C PHE A 124 16.79 -0.71 0.99
N THR A 125 17.10 -1.90 1.49
CA THR A 125 18.49 -2.26 1.84
C THR A 125 19.17 -3.07 0.75
N ARG A 126 18.46 -4.03 0.16
CA ARG A 126 19.02 -4.97 -0.83
C ARG A 126 18.05 -5.25 -1.98
N LEU A 127 18.60 -5.45 -3.17
CA LEU A 127 17.93 -6.07 -4.30
C LEU A 127 18.37 -7.53 -4.38
N PHE A 128 17.44 -8.46 -4.20
CA PHE A 128 17.65 -9.89 -4.30
C PHE A 128 17.40 -10.40 -5.71
N GLU A 129 18.03 -11.53 -6.00
CA GLU A 129 17.80 -12.32 -7.21
C GLU A 129 17.90 -13.80 -6.86
N PHE A 130 16.95 -14.59 -7.35
CA PHE A 130 16.84 -16.03 -7.09
C PHE A 130 16.72 -16.79 -8.40
N ASP A 131 17.39 -17.93 -8.50
CA ASP A 131 17.20 -18.89 -9.58
C ASP A 131 16.02 -19.82 -9.27
N SER A 132 14.95 -19.71 -10.06
CA SER A 132 13.71 -20.48 -9.89
C SER A 132 13.58 -21.67 -10.85
N THR A 133 14.67 -22.14 -11.48
CA THR A 133 14.62 -23.22 -12.49
C THR A 133 14.12 -24.57 -11.95
N ASN A 134 14.37 -24.87 -10.67
CA ASN A 134 14.02 -26.16 -10.04
C ASN A 134 13.05 -26.05 -8.86
N THR A 135 12.48 -24.87 -8.62
CA THR A 135 11.47 -24.67 -7.57
C THR A 135 10.10 -25.09 -8.10
N SER A 136 9.44 -26.01 -7.40
CA SER A 136 8.02 -26.24 -7.62
C SER A 136 7.22 -25.14 -6.93
N ASP A 137 6.16 -24.65 -7.57
CA ASP A 137 5.25 -23.63 -6.99
C ASP A 137 4.56 -24.10 -5.70
N ALA A 138 4.65 -25.40 -5.36
CA ALA A 138 4.14 -25.99 -4.12
C ALA A 138 5.07 -25.82 -2.91
N ALA A 139 6.35 -25.46 -3.12
CA ALA A 139 7.28 -25.13 -2.04
C ALA A 139 7.17 -23.64 -1.71
N ALA A 140 6.09 -23.26 -1.03
CA ALA A 140 5.76 -21.87 -0.67
C ALA A 140 6.81 -21.16 0.21
N ASP A 141 7.86 -21.85 0.66
CA ASP A 141 8.83 -21.35 1.64
C ASP A 141 10.15 -20.86 1.02
N SER A 142 10.40 -21.04 -0.29
CA SER A 142 11.66 -20.57 -0.89
C SER A 142 11.55 -20.14 -2.35
N PRO A 143 11.93 -18.89 -2.69
CA PRO A 143 11.93 -18.37 -4.06
C PRO A 143 13.01 -18.99 -4.96
N GLY A 144 13.83 -19.91 -4.43
CA GLY A 144 14.86 -20.62 -5.17
C GLY A 144 16.27 -20.38 -4.65
N LYS A 145 17.28 -20.71 -5.45
CA LYS A 145 18.68 -20.53 -5.05
C LYS A 145 19.05 -19.06 -5.13
N SER A 146 19.40 -18.46 -4.00
CA SER A 146 19.77 -17.04 -3.92
C SER A 146 21.14 -16.77 -4.55
N TYR A 147 21.20 -15.74 -5.41
CA TYR A 147 22.45 -15.13 -5.84
C TYR A 147 22.89 -14.06 -4.82
N PRO A 148 24.18 -13.64 -4.82
CA PRO A 148 24.62 -12.54 -3.97
C PRO A 148 23.74 -11.28 -4.16
N PRO A 149 23.16 -10.73 -3.09
CA PRO A 149 22.29 -9.55 -3.22
C PRO A 149 23.07 -8.31 -3.61
N TYR A 150 22.42 -7.39 -4.30
CA TYR A 150 22.97 -6.06 -4.54
C TYR A 150 22.66 -5.17 -3.32
N SER A 151 23.69 -4.65 -2.66
CA SER A 151 23.53 -3.67 -1.58
C SER A 151 23.11 -2.33 -2.19
N LEU A 152 21.93 -1.82 -1.82
CA LEU A 152 21.47 -0.52 -2.33
C LEU A 152 22.24 0.66 -1.75
N ALA A 153 23.05 0.44 -0.71
CA ALA A 153 24.02 1.41 -0.22
C ALA A 153 25.24 1.58 -1.14
N GLU A 154 25.49 0.61 -2.03
CA GLU A 154 26.59 0.62 -3.00
C GLU A 154 26.12 1.00 -4.40
N PHE A 155 25.03 1.78 -4.47
CA PHE A 155 24.48 2.33 -5.71
C PHE A 155 24.89 3.79 -5.88
N SER A 156 25.19 4.16 -7.12
CA SER A 156 25.28 5.54 -7.55
C SER A 156 23.91 5.97 -8.05
N TRP A 157 23.47 7.16 -7.63
CA TRP A 157 22.15 7.70 -7.95
C TRP A 157 22.29 8.99 -8.74
N ASN A 158 21.51 9.13 -9.82
CA ASN A 158 21.46 10.36 -10.60
C ASN A 158 20.95 11.52 -9.76
N ASN A 159 21.30 12.75 -10.14
CA ASN A 159 20.76 13.95 -9.52
C ASN A 159 19.23 14.00 -9.74
N ILE A 160 18.48 14.14 -8.66
CA ILE A 160 17.01 14.17 -8.70
C ILE A 160 16.43 15.52 -9.14
N THR A 161 17.22 16.59 -9.15
CA THR A 161 16.77 17.96 -9.46
C THR A 161 16.08 18.04 -10.82
N ASP A 162 16.64 17.38 -11.84
CA ASP A 162 16.10 17.37 -13.20
C ASP A 162 14.85 16.50 -13.35
N SER A 163 14.59 15.61 -12.38
CA SER A 163 13.45 14.70 -12.38
C SER A 163 12.25 15.22 -11.58
N LEU A 164 12.41 16.35 -10.90
CA LEU A 164 11.35 16.96 -10.11
C LEU A 164 10.28 17.52 -11.04
N ASP A 165 9.06 17.01 -10.91
CA ASP A 165 7.88 17.49 -11.61
C ASP A 165 6.87 18.08 -10.61
N PRO A 166 6.83 19.42 -10.48
CA PRO A 166 5.89 20.10 -9.59
C PRO A 166 4.42 19.93 -10.01
N ALA A 167 4.13 19.68 -11.29
CA ALA A 167 2.75 19.55 -11.77
C ALA A 167 2.13 18.21 -11.34
N THR A 168 2.93 17.15 -11.33
CA THR A 168 2.50 15.82 -10.86
C THR A 168 2.89 15.52 -9.42
N LEU A 169 3.59 16.45 -8.75
CA LEU A 169 4.15 16.31 -7.42
C LEU A 169 5.00 15.05 -7.30
N SER A 170 5.87 14.80 -8.29
CA SER A 170 6.68 13.59 -8.35
C SER A 170 8.16 13.85 -8.60
N VAL A 171 8.99 12.89 -8.22
CA VAL A 171 10.45 12.91 -8.43
C VAL A 171 10.97 11.49 -8.58
N THR A 172 12.07 11.31 -9.30
CA THR A 172 12.57 9.98 -9.65
C THR A 172 14.04 9.82 -9.27
N PHE A 173 14.31 8.91 -8.34
CA PHE A 173 15.66 8.43 -8.05
C PHE A 173 15.99 7.29 -9.01
N ARG A 174 17.04 7.44 -9.80
CA ARG A 174 17.50 6.41 -10.72
C ARG A 174 18.93 6.04 -10.37
N GLY A 175 19.19 4.77 -10.14
CA GLY A 175 20.49 4.30 -9.71
C GLY A 175 20.93 2.99 -10.35
N HIS A 176 22.23 2.75 -10.24
CA HIS A 176 22.92 1.53 -10.67
C HIS A 176 24.04 1.21 -9.68
N PRO A 177 24.51 -0.06 -9.60
CA PRO A 177 25.65 -0.41 -8.76
C PRO A 177 26.89 0.42 -9.13
N ILE A 178 27.68 0.82 -8.14
CA ILE A 178 28.97 1.51 -8.32
C ILE A 178 29.99 0.54 -8.94
N HIS A 179 29.96 -0.72 -8.50
CA HIS A 179 30.83 -1.78 -8.99
C HIS A 179 30.01 -2.86 -9.69
N ASP A 180 30.07 -2.87 -11.03
CA ASP A 180 29.37 -3.84 -11.87
C ASP A 180 30.36 -4.55 -12.82
N PRO A 181 31.15 -5.52 -12.32
CA PRO A 181 32.17 -6.19 -13.12
C PRO A 181 31.57 -7.07 -14.23
N THR A 182 30.33 -7.51 -14.06
CA THR A 182 29.61 -8.34 -15.03
C THR A 182 28.88 -7.52 -16.10
N GLY A 183 28.79 -6.20 -15.94
CA GLY A 183 28.00 -5.34 -16.82
C GLY A 183 26.49 -5.62 -16.77
N ALA A 184 25.99 -6.16 -15.64
CA ALA A 184 24.58 -6.50 -15.49
C ALA A 184 23.68 -5.26 -15.57
N PHE A 185 24.15 -4.11 -15.11
CA PHE A 185 23.47 -2.82 -15.12
C PHE A 185 24.01 -1.87 -16.21
N ALA A 186 24.77 -2.36 -17.20
CA ALA A 186 25.31 -1.52 -18.28
C ALA A 186 24.22 -0.71 -19.02
N ASN A 187 23.05 -1.31 -19.26
CA ASN A 187 21.85 -0.65 -19.78
C ASN A 187 20.68 -0.72 -18.78
N GLY A 188 20.99 -1.06 -17.53
CA GLY A 188 20.03 -1.35 -16.49
C GLY A 188 19.96 -0.24 -15.44
N SER A 189 18.81 -0.07 -14.81
CA SER A 189 18.69 0.83 -13.66
C SER A 189 17.57 0.39 -12.73
N LEU A 190 17.79 0.63 -11.43
CA LEU A 190 16.75 0.58 -10.42
C LEU A 190 16.21 1.98 -10.20
N ILE A 191 14.88 2.11 -10.20
CA ILE A 191 14.18 3.38 -10.19
C ILE A 191 13.23 3.41 -8.99
N PHE A 192 13.29 4.48 -8.20
CA PHE A 192 12.34 4.80 -7.15
C PHE A 192 11.63 6.11 -7.53
N ARG A 193 10.39 6.01 -7.98
CA ARG A 193 9.56 7.18 -8.31
C ARG A 193 8.64 7.49 -7.14
N VAL A 194 8.84 8.65 -6.54
CA VAL A 194 8.04 9.16 -5.42
C VAL A 194 7.00 10.12 -5.96
N GLN A 195 5.76 10.00 -5.50
CA GLN A 195 4.67 10.90 -5.85
C GLN A 195 3.83 11.25 -4.63
N ALA A 196 3.58 12.53 -4.40
CA ALA A 196 2.71 13.01 -3.32
C ALA A 196 1.35 13.46 -3.86
N PHE A 197 0.35 13.59 -2.99
CA PHE A 197 -1.02 13.94 -3.39
C PHE A 197 -1.60 15.04 -2.51
N SER A 198 -2.27 16.01 -3.12
CA SER A 198 -2.97 17.08 -2.39
C SER A 198 -4.39 16.73 -1.98
N ARG A 199 -4.96 15.64 -2.50
CA ARG A 199 -6.34 15.20 -2.28
C ARG A 199 -6.48 13.71 -2.58
N SER A 200 -7.63 13.15 -2.23
CA SER A 200 -7.95 11.77 -2.57
C SER A 200 -8.18 11.52 -4.06
N GLY A 201 -7.80 10.34 -4.53
CA GLY A 201 -7.92 9.97 -5.94
C GLY A 201 -7.34 8.61 -6.26
N ARG A 202 -7.33 8.26 -7.54
CA ARG A 202 -6.68 7.06 -8.07
C ARG A 202 -5.81 7.39 -9.27
N PRO A 203 -4.62 6.81 -9.37
CA PRO A 203 -3.84 6.87 -10.60
C PRO A 203 -4.57 6.21 -11.77
N VAL A 204 -4.21 6.63 -12.99
CA VAL A 204 -4.66 5.96 -14.21
C VAL A 204 -3.97 4.61 -14.37
N GLN A 205 -2.69 4.53 -14.01
CA GLN A 205 -1.88 3.33 -14.15
C GLN A 205 -2.17 2.30 -13.04
N PRO A 206 -2.25 1.00 -13.38
CA PRO A 206 -2.26 -0.10 -12.41
C PRO A 206 -1.07 -0.01 -11.44
N PRO A 207 -1.25 -0.41 -10.16
CA PRO A 207 -2.41 -1.09 -9.56
C PRO A 207 -3.53 -0.16 -9.03
N ARG A 208 -3.55 1.11 -9.47
CA ARG A 208 -4.59 2.13 -9.15
C ARG A 208 -4.96 2.21 -7.66
N LEU A 209 -3.94 2.17 -6.79
CA LEU A 209 -4.09 2.30 -5.35
C LEU A 209 -4.82 3.60 -5.00
N LEU A 210 -5.79 3.52 -4.09
CA LEU A 210 -6.53 4.69 -3.60
C LEU A 210 -5.59 5.52 -2.73
N HIS A 211 -5.27 6.74 -3.15
CA HIS A 211 -4.51 7.67 -2.34
C HIS A 211 -5.41 8.72 -1.69
N THR A 212 -4.91 9.33 -0.62
CA THR A 212 -5.51 10.48 0.08
C THR A 212 -4.47 11.60 0.14
N ALA A 213 -4.84 12.76 0.70
CA ALA A 213 -3.85 13.81 0.96
C ALA A 213 -2.80 13.41 2.01
N ASP A 214 -3.07 12.36 2.79
CA ASP A 214 -2.20 11.87 3.86
C ASP A 214 -1.15 10.85 3.36
N THR A 215 -1.09 10.56 2.06
CA THR A 215 -0.19 9.54 1.50
C THR A 215 0.80 10.07 0.48
N CYS A 216 1.92 9.35 0.35
CA CYS A 216 2.81 9.35 -0.79
C CYS A 216 2.80 7.96 -1.43
N GLN A 217 2.87 7.90 -2.76
CA GLN A 217 3.08 6.67 -3.49
C GLN A 217 4.56 6.53 -3.86
N LEU A 218 5.09 5.35 -3.66
CA LEU A 218 6.37 4.91 -4.21
C LEU A 218 6.11 3.86 -5.29
N GLU A 219 6.67 4.07 -6.46
CA GLU A 219 6.81 3.06 -7.50
C GLU A 219 8.28 2.66 -7.60
N VAL A 220 8.55 1.36 -7.47
CA VAL A 220 9.88 0.79 -7.66
C VAL A 220 9.90 0.03 -8.98
N ALA A 221 10.83 0.38 -9.86
CA ALA A 221 10.98 -0.28 -11.14
C ALA A 221 12.43 -0.74 -11.40
N LEU A 222 12.59 -2.00 -11.78
CA LEU A 222 13.84 -2.53 -12.32
C LEU A 222 13.70 -2.60 -13.83
N VAL A 223 14.63 -1.96 -14.55
CA VAL A 223 14.55 -1.83 -16.02
C VAL A 223 15.90 -2.17 -16.64
N GLY A 224 15.93 -3.10 -17.58
CA GLY A 224 17.08 -3.35 -18.47
C GLY A 224 18.30 -4.03 -17.85
N ALA A 225 18.26 -4.36 -16.54
CA ALA A 225 19.34 -5.10 -15.90
C ALA A 225 19.35 -6.57 -16.39
N SER A 226 20.52 -7.08 -16.77
CA SER A 226 20.67 -8.45 -17.24
C SER A 226 20.62 -9.43 -16.07
N PRO A 227 19.70 -10.41 -16.07
CA PRO A 227 19.63 -11.42 -15.02
C PRO A 227 20.83 -12.37 -15.08
N ARG A 228 21.22 -12.91 -13.93
CA ARG A 228 22.31 -13.89 -13.78
C ARG A 228 21.86 -15.30 -14.15
N GLY A 229 20.56 -15.60 -14.03
CA GLY A 229 19.96 -16.86 -14.43
C GLY A 229 18.84 -16.70 -15.47
N ASN A 230 18.52 -17.79 -16.18
CA ASN A 230 17.47 -17.78 -17.21
C ASN A 230 16.07 -17.54 -16.64
N ARG A 231 15.80 -18.00 -15.42
CA ARG A 231 14.55 -17.78 -14.68
C ARG A 231 14.85 -17.11 -13.35
N SER A 232 15.17 -15.82 -13.44
CA SER A 232 15.53 -15.03 -12.28
C SER A 232 14.29 -14.33 -11.70
N LEU A 233 14.02 -14.60 -10.43
CA LEU A 233 13.03 -13.87 -9.64
C LEU A 233 13.75 -12.78 -8.85
N PHE A 234 13.28 -11.55 -8.98
CA PHE A 234 13.82 -10.41 -8.24
C PHE A 234 13.02 -10.18 -6.96
N GLY A 235 13.67 -9.57 -5.98
CA GLY A 235 13.03 -9.18 -4.74
C GLY A 235 13.69 -7.99 -4.06
N LEU A 236 13.03 -7.41 -3.09
CA LEU A 236 13.52 -6.26 -2.31
C LEU A 236 13.51 -6.59 -0.83
N GLU A 237 14.61 -6.27 -0.15
CA GLU A 237 14.65 -6.23 1.31
C GLU A 237 14.21 -4.85 1.80
N VAL A 238 13.13 -4.84 2.56
CA VAL A 238 12.57 -3.62 3.15
C VAL A 238 12.72 -3.72 4.66
N ALA A 239 13.36 -2.72 5.25
CA ALA A 239 13.53 -2.61 6.69
C ALA A 239 12.79 -1.39 7.20
N THR A 240 12.15 -1.54 8.36
CA THR A 240 11.47 -0.44 9.03
C THR A 240 11.88 -0.32 10.49
N LEU A 241 11.85 0.89 11.04
CA LEU A 241 12.10 1.13 12.45
C LEU A 241 10.92 0.61 13.29
N GLY A 242 11.20 -0.33 14.18
CA GLY A 242 10.23 -0.90 15.11
C GLY A 242 9.87 0.09 16.22
N GLN A 243 8.60 0.16 16.60
CA GLN A 243 8.12 0.98 17.72
C GLN A 243 8.15 0.26 19.08
N GLY A 244 8.48 -1.02 19.09
CA GLY A 244 8.51 -1.88 20.28
C GLY A 244 9.42 -3.10 20.09
N PRO A 245 9.37 -4.06 21.02
CA PRO A 245 10.18 -5.28 20.94
C PRO A 245 9.73 -6.23 19.80
N ASP A 246 8.45 -6.17 19.44
CA ASP A 246 7.84 -7.01 18.41
C ASP A 246 7.70 -6.26 17.08
N CYS A 247 7.83 -7.00 15.99
CA CYS A 247 7.60 -6.47 14.65
C CYS A 247 6.11 -6.45 14.29
N PRO A 248 5.65 -5.43 13.54
CA PRO A 248 4.28 -5.43 13.06
C PRO A 248 4.03 -6.59 12.08
N SER A 249 2.80 -7.06 12.01
CA SER A 249 2.38 -8.08 11.04
C SER A 249 1.67 -7.43 9.86
N VAL A 250 1.85 -7.99 8.66
CA VAL A 250 1.05 -7.63 7.49
C VAL A 250 -0.39 -8.11 7.71
N GLN A 251 -1.36 -7.25 7.41
CA GLN A 251 -2.78 -7.51 7.43
C GLN A 251 -3.29 -7.57 6.00
N GLU A 252 -4.02 -8.62 5.67
CA GLU A 252 -4.64 -8.81 4.36
C GLU A 252 -6.08 -8.31 4.40
N GLN A 253 -6.45 -7.45 3.45
CA GLN A 253 -7.82 -7.01 3.24
C GLN A 253 -8.32 -7.56 1.90
N HIS A 254 -9.53 -8.12 1.91
CA HIS A 254 -10.18 -8.62 0.71
C HIS A 254 -11.35 -7.74 0.32
N SER A 255 -11.45 -7.45 -0.98
CA SER A 255 -12.61 -6.78 -1.59
C SER A 255 -13.13 -7.66 -2.72
N ILE A 256 -14.46 -7.66 -2.94
CA ILE A 256 -15.08 -8.32 -4.09
C ILE A 256 -14.96 -7.50 -5.39
N ASP A 257 -14.51 -6.25 -5.27
CA ASP A 257 -14.40 -5.31 -6.37
C ASP A 257 -12.96 -5.29 -6.92
N ASP A 258 -12.80 -5.70 -8.17
CA ASP A 258 -11.55 -5.67 -8.92
C ASP A 258 -11.54 -4.63 -10.05
N GLU A 259 -12.50 -3.71 -10.11
CA GLU A 259 -12.60 -2.70 -11.18
C GLU A 259 -11.30 -1.90 -11.32
N TYR A 260 -10.66 -1.60 -10.19
CA TYR A 260 -9.45 -0.79 -10.15
C TYR A 260 -8.16 -1.61 -10.29
N ALA A 261 -8.22 -2.93 -10.10
CA ALA A 261 -7.09 -3.84 -10.30
C ALA A 261 -7.61 -5.23 -10.71
N PRO A 262 -7.83 -5.46 -12.02
CA PRO A 262 -8.49 -6.67 -12.50
C PRO A 262 -7.83 -7.96 -12.00
N ALA A 263 -8.64 -8.89 -11.50
CA ALA A 263 -8.21 -10.15 -10.88
C ALA A 263 -7.35 -10.02 -9.61
N VAL A 264 -7.28 -8.84 -9.00
CA VAL A 264 -6.56 -8.61 -7.74
C VAL A 264 -7.54 -8.13 -6.66
N PHE A 265 -8.05 -9.08 -5.89
CA PHE A 265 -9.06 -8.89 -4.84
C PHE A 265 -8.46 -8.64 -3.45
N GLN A 266 -7.14 -8.48 -3.36
CA GLN A 266 -6.40 -8.35 -2.11
C GLN A 266 -5.68 -7.00 -2.05
N LEU A 267 -5.60 -6.46 -0.84
CA LEU A 267 -4.81 -5.30 -0.45
C LEU A 267 -4.07 -5.64 0.84
N ASP A 268 -2.75 -5.61 0.79
CA ASP A 268 -1.90 -5.85 1.95
C ASP A 268 -1.61 -4.52 2.64
N GLN A 269 -1.59 -4.55 3.97
CA GLN A 269 -1.37 -3.38 4.79
C GLN A 269 -0.45 -3.72 5.97
N LEU A 270 0.58 -2.91 6.17
CA LEU A 270 1.40 -2.93 7.38
C LEU A 270 1.13 -1.68 8.20
N LEU A 271 0.80 -1.86 9.48
CA LEU A 271 0.59 -0.79 10.44
C LEU A 271 1.73 -0.76 11.44
N TRP A 272 2.34 0.40 11.67
CA TRP A 272 3.43 0.54 12.65
C TRP A 272 2.97 0.45 14.11
N GLY A 273 1.69 0.68 14.38
CA GLY A 273 1.12 0.75 15.71
C GLY A 273 -0.39 1.02 15.68
N SER A 274 -0.96 1.38 16.83
CA SER A 274 -2.37 1.76 16.94
C SER A 274 -2.63 3.10 16.26
N LEU A 275 -3.74 3.20 15.52
CA LEU A 275 -4.13 4.41 14.79
C LEU A 275 -4.36 5.60 15.74
N PRO A 276 -4.01 6.85 15.34
CA PRO A 276 -3.31 7.21 14.09
C PRO A 276 -1.82 6.85 14.14
N SER A 277 -1.36 6.09 13.15
CA SER A 277 0.03 5.61 13.03
C SER A 277 0.49 5.70 11.58
N GLY A 278 1.80 5.54 11.34
CA GLY A 278 2.29 5.24 10.00
C GLY A 278 1.73 3.92 9.49
N PHE A 279 1.52 3.85 8.18
CA PHE A 279 1.09 2.66 7.46
C PHE A 279 1.72 2.58 6.07
N MET A 280 1.78 1.36 5.54
CA MET A 280 2.08 1.11 4.15
C MET A 280 1.05 0.15 3.57
N GLN A 281 0.61 0.40 2.34
CA GLN A 281 -0.41 -0.38 1.66
C GLN A 281 0.01 -0.67 0.22
N TRP A 282 -0.12 -1.92 -0.20
CA TRP A 282 0.15 -2.34 -1.57
C TRP A 282 -0.81 -3.44 -1.98
N ARG A 283 -0.95 -3.66 -3.28
CA ARG A 283 -1.58 -4.88 -3.78
C ARG A 283 -0.48 -5.94 -3.95
N PRO A 284 -0.75 -7.24 -3.69
CA PRO A 284 0.23 -8.32 -3.86
C PRO A 284 0.47 -8.65 -5.35
N VAL A 285 0.73 -7.62 -6.15
CA VAL A 285 0.96 -7.69 -7.60
C VAL A 285 2.10 -6.77 -8.01
N ALA A 286 2.92 -7.25 -8.94
CA ALA A 286 3.90 -6.48 -9.69
C ALA A 286 3.63 -6.66 -11.20
N PHE A 287 4.28 -5.89 -12.05
CA PHE A 287 4.06 -5.94 -13.50
C PHE A 287 5.37 -6.15 -14.25
N SER A 288 5.41 -7.13 -15.16
CA SER A 288 6.57 -7.40 -16.03
C SER A 288 6.64 -6.49 -17.26
N GLN A 289 5.67 -5.58 -17.42
CA GLN A 289 5.60 -4.64 -18.53
C GLN A 289 5.14 -3.26 -18.05
N LYS A 290 5.65 -2.20 -18.70
CA LYS A 290 5.37 -0.80 -18.33
C LYS A 290 3.90 -0.41 -18.38
N GLN A 291 3.11 -1.03 -19.25
CA GLN A 291 1.68 -0.72 -19.37
C GLN A 291 0.86 -1.24 -18.18
N GLY A 292 1.38 -2.23 -17.43
CA GLY A 292 0.69 -2.84 -16.30
C GLY A 292 -0.56 -3.62 -16.68
N SER A 293 -0.55 -4.30 -17.84
CA SER A 293 -1.72 -5.08 -18.27
C SER A 293 -1.90 -6.35 -17.43
N ARG A 294 -3.10 -6.92 -17.44
CA ARG A 294 -3.42 -8.14 -16.67
C ARG A 294 -2.52 -9.32 -17.04
N GLU A 295 -2.11 -9.43 -18.30
CA GLU A 295 -1.25 -10.49 -18.81
C GLU A 295 0.20 -10.36 -18.31
N SER A 296 0.60 -9.16 -17.90
CA SER A 296 1.92 -8.87 -17.31
C SER A 296 1.94 -8.92 -15.79
N ALA A 297 0.79 -9.20 -15.15
CA ALA A 297 0.68 -9.24 -13.70
C ALA A 297 1.44 -10.44 -13.12
N MET A 298 2.28 -10.16 -12.14
CA MET A 298 3.11 -11.11 -11.40
C MET A 298 2.71 -11.08 -9.93
N SER A 299 2.75 -12.21 -9.23
CA SER A 299 2.54 -12.25 -7.78
C SER A 299 3.63 -11.45 -7.06
N CYS A 300 3.24 -10.72 -6.01
CA CYS A 300 4.16 -10.17 -5.03
C CYS A 300 3.97 -10.94 -3.72
N GLN A 301 4.97 -11.72 -3.33
CA GLN A 301 4.96 -12.47 -2.07
C GLN A 301 5.73 -11.70 -1.02
N VAL A 302 5.21 -11.69 0.21
CA VAL A 302 5.82 -11.03 1.36
C VAL A 302 6.25 -12.07 2.38
N SER A 303 7.51 -12.00 2.84
CA SER A 303 7.95 -12.81 3.97
C SER A 303 7.37 -12.25 5.27
N PRO A 304 7.26 -13.07 6.35
CA PRO A 304 7.02 -12.53 7.68
C PRO A 304 8.06 -11.47 8.05
N LEU A 305 7.68 -10.53 8.92
CA LEU A 305 8.61 -9.53 9.44
C LEU A 305 9.42 -10.14 10.56
N TYR A 306 10.73 -9.97 10.51
CA TYR A 306 11.66 -10.47 11.52
C TYR A 306 12.47 -9.33 12.14
N PRO A 307 12.68 -9.34 13.47
CA PRO A 307 13.62 -8.42 14.11
C PRO A 307 15.04 -8.67 13.59
N THR A 308 15.72 -7.62 13.14
CA THR A 308 17.05 -7.75 12.53
C THR A 308 18.20 -7.88 13.52
N LEU A 309 17.92 -8.16 14.80
CA LEU A 309 18.95 -8.48 15.80
C LEU A 309 19.82 -9.68 15.37
N ALA A 310 19.33 -10.49 14.43
CA ALA A 310 20.03 -11.65 13.89
C ALA A 310 21.08 -11.33 12.80
N TYR A 311 21.05 -10.17 12.14
CA TYR A 311 21.99 -9.84 11.07
C TYR A 311 22.14 -8.33 10.79
N LEU A 312 23.31 -7.92 10.27
CA LEU A 312 23.63 -6.52 10.04
C LEU A 312 22.91 -5.96 8.78
N LEU A 313 22.10 -4.94 8.99
CA LEU A 313 21.55 -4.10 7.91
C LEU A 313 22.59 -3.06 7.46
N PRO A 314 22.59 -2.67 6.17
CA PRO A 314 23.33 -1.48 5.73
C PRO A 314 22.90 -0.26 6.55
N GLN A 315 23.87 0.46 7.12
CA GLN A 315 23.57 1.65 7.92
C GLN A 315 23.00 2.74 7.02
N SER A 316 21.87 3.33 7.42
CA SER A 316 21.30 4.50 6.77
C SER A 316 21.69 5.76 7.55
N PRO A 317 22.54 6.65 6.98
CA PRO A 317 22.89 7.93 7.60
C PRO A 317 21.66 8.78 7.90
N ILE A 318 20.63 8.67 7.08
CA ILE A 318 19.38 9.43 7.19
C ILE A 318 18.56 8.99 8.42
N VAL A 319 18.46 7.68 8.65
CA VAL A 319 17.80 7.16 9.86
C VAL A 319 18.60 7.55 11.11
N ARG A 320 19.93 7.39 11.07
CA ARG A 320 20.80 7.78 12.18
C ARG A 320 20.76 9.29 12.45
N ALA A 321 20.60 10.11 11.41
CA ALA A 321 20.56 11.56 11.54
C ALA A 321 19.34 12.08 12.29
N PHE A 322 18.22 11.36 12.23
CA PHE A 322 16.98 11.76 12.86
C PHE A 322 16.73 11.04 14.20
N PHE A 323 17.04 9.74 14.26
CA PHE A 323 16.73 8.89 15.42
C PHE A 323 17.94 8.57 16.30
N GLY A 324 19.15 8.99 15.91
CA GLY A 324 20.39 8.54 16.53
C GLY A 324 20.68 7.04 16.26
N PRO A 325 21.58 6.41 17.03
CA PRO A 325 21.89 5.00 16.88
C PRO A 325 20.68 4.12 17.26
N GLN A 326 20.19 3.34 16.30
CA GLN A 326 19.04 2.44 16.47
C GLN A 326 19.42 0.99 16.18
N SER A 327 18.90 0.06 16.97
CA SER A 327 19.06 -1.40 16.79
C SER A 327 17.76 -2.13 16.44
N ASN A 328 16.62 -1.46 16.59
CA ASN A 328 15.31 -2.08 16.53
C ASN A 328 14.71 -1.93 15.14
N PHE A 329 15.21 -2.70 14.18
CA PHE A 329 14.61 -2.77 12.85
C PHE A 329 13.84 -4.08 12.67
N CYS A 330 12.79 -3.99 11.87
CA CYS A 330 11.99 -5.09 11.39
C CYS A 330 12.14 -5.17 9.88
N ALA A 331 12.65 -6.29 9.38
CA ALA A 331 12.85 -6.49 7.95
C ALA A 331 11.94 -7.58 7.40
N PHE A 332 11.55 -7.39 6.14
CA PHE A 332 10.83 -8.37 5.35
C PHE A 332 11.28 -8.28 3.90
N ASN A 333 11.05 -9.38 3.18
CA ASN A 333 11.40 -9.51 1.79
C ASN A 333 10.13 -9.49 0.96
N LEU A 334 10.18 -8.77 -0.15
CA LEU A 334 9.20 -8.83 -1.21
C LEU A 334 9.82 -9.60 -2.37
N THR A 335 9.16 -10.64 -2.87
CA THR A 335 9.62 -11.40 -4.03
C THR A 335 8.57 -11.36 -5.13
N PHE A 336 9.01 -11.10 -6.36
CA PHE A 336 8.13 -10.81 -7.48
C PHE A 336 8.18 -11.91 -8.54
N GLY A 337 7.01 -12.40 -8.93
CA GLY A 337 6.84 -13.48 -9.90
C GLY A 337 6.71 -14.86 -9.27
N ALA A 338 6.59 -15.86 -10.14
CA ALA A 338 6.53 -17.28 -9.82
C ALA A 338 7.46 -18.05 -10.77
N SER A 339 7.67 -19.35 -10.54
CA SER A 339 8.61 -20.15 -11.36
C SER A 339 8.17 -20.29 -12.84
N THR A 340 6.89 -20.02 -13.10
CA THR A 340 6.23 -20.05 -14.41
C THR A 340 5.31 -18.85 -14.60
N GLY A 341 4.93 -18.57 -15.85
CA GLY A 341 4.08 -17.42 -16.20
C GLY A 341 4.89 -16.17 -16.57
N PRO A 342 4.27 -14.98 -16.51
CA PRO A 342 4.96 -13.72 -16.80
C PRO A 342 6.07 -13.48 -15.77
N GLY A 343 7.20 -12.95 -16.25
CA GLY A 343 8.37 -12.72 -15.42
C GLY A 343 9.23 -11.57 -15.91
N TYR A 344 10.20 -11.16 -15.09
CA TYR A 344 11.16 -10.13 -15.48
C TYR A 344 11.88 -10.46 -16.80
N TRP A 345 12.12 -11.75 -17.06
CA TRP A 345 12.77 -12.25 -18.27
C TRP A 345 12.03 -11.93 -19.58
N ASP A 346 10.75 -11.55 -19.55
CA ASP A 346 9.97 -11.27 -20.77
C ASP A 346 10.42 -9.96 -21.46
N GLN A 347 10.60 -8.89 -20.67
CA GLN A 347 10.92 -7.55 -21.19
C GLN A 347 12.06 -6.86 -20.42
N HIS A 348 12.70 -7.55 -19.48
CA HIS A 348 13.65 -6.93 -18.53
C HIS A 348 13.03 -5.73 -17.83
N TYR A 349 11.78 -5.88 -17.41
CA TYR A 349 11.02 -4.85 -16.72
C TYR A 349 10.28 -5.47 -15.55
N LEU A 350 10.28 -4.76 -14.42
CA LEU A 350 9.48 -5.07 -13.25
C LEU A 350 9.06 -3.74 -12.64
N SER A 351 7.78 -3.58 -12.32
CA SER A 351 7.28 -2.44 -11.53
C SER A 351 6.38 -2.92 -10.40
N TRP A 352 6.56 -2.33 -9.22
CA TRP A 352 5.75 -2.55 -8.02
C TRP A 352 5.44 -1.20 -7.37
N SER A 353 4.25 -1.05 -6.81
CA SER A 353 3.79 0.21 -6.19
C SER A 353 3.30 -0.01 -4.77
N VAL A 354 3.60 0.96 -3.90
CA VAL A 354 3.20 0.99 -2.50
C VAL A 354 2.80 2.40 -2.10
N LEU A 355 1.79 2.52 -1.23
CA LEU A 355 1.44 3.75 -0.55
C LEU A 355 2.09 3.77 0.83
N LEU A 356 2.58 4.95 1.20
CA LEU A 356 3.15 5.27 2.50
C LEU A 356 2.36 6.44 3.07
N GLY A 357 1.90 6.34 4.30
CA GLY A 357 1.09 7.38 4.92
C GLY A 357 1.19 7.41 6.43
N VAL A 358 0.63 8.47 7.02
CA VAL A 358 0.43 8.57 8.47
C VAL A 358 -1.01 8.99 8.74
N GLY A 359 -1.69 8.27 9.63
CA GLY A 359 -3.10 8.47 9.92
C GLY A 359 -3.91 7.22 9.57
N THR A 360 -5.12 7.42 9.06
CA THR A 360 -6.02 6.31 8.68
C THR A 360 -5.69 5.84 7.26
N PRO A 361 -5.38 4.55 7.06
CA PRO A 361 -5.14 4.00 5.72
C PRO A 361 -6.38 4.18 4.82
N PRO A 362 -6.18 4.53 3.53
CA PRO A 362 -7.26 4.52 2.55
C PRO A 362 -7.99 3.18 2.51
N VAL A 363 -9.32 3.22 2.46
CA VAL A 363 -10.19 2.04 2.37
C VAL A 363 -10.95 2.08 1.06
N ASP A 364 -10.86 1.01 0.28
CA ASP A 364 -11.62 0.86 -0.96
C ASP A 364 -13.11 0.66 -0.64
N ALA A 365 -13.97 1.53 -1.19
CA ALA A 365 -15.41 1.28 -1.25
C ALA A 365 -15.74 0.51 -2.53
N LEU A 366 -16.87 -0.21 -2.53
CA LEU A 366 -17.38 -0.87 -3.74
C LEU A 366 -17.66 0.18 -4.82
N SER A 367 -17.25 -0.11 -6.04
CA SER A 367 -17.45 0.77 -7.17
C SER A 367 -18.93 0.94 -7.49
N PRO A 368 -19.32 2.07 -8.11
CA PRO A 368 -20.69 2.27 -8.59
C PRO A 368 -21.17 1.16 -9.54
N LEU A 369 -20.26 0.54 -10.31
CA LEU A 369 -20.57 -0.56 -11.20
C LEU A 369 -20.97 -1.82 -10.41
N VAL A 370 -20.14 -2.23 -9.44
CA VAL A 370 -20.42 -3.40 -8.60
C VAL A 370 -21.68 -3.18 -7.77
N LEU A 371 -21.86 -1.98 -7.19
CA LEU A 371 -23.09 -1.61 -6.50
C LEU A 371 -24.31 -1.67 -7.41
N GLY A 372 -24.19 -1.22 -8.66
CA GLY A 372 -25.25 -1.32 -9.66
C GLY A 372 -25.61 -2.77 -10.01
N ILE A 373 -24.61 -3.62 -10.22
CA ILE A 373 -24.82 -5.06 -10.48
C ILE A 373 -25.52 -5.72 -9.28
N MET A 374 -25.05 -5.45 -8.07
CA MET A 374 -25.65 -5.98 -6.84
C MET A 374 -27.09 -5.51 -6.66
N ALA A 375 -27.37 -4.23 -6.91
CA ALA A 375 -28.71 -3.67 -6.83
C ALA A 375 -29.68 -4.33 -7.81
N VAL A 376 -29.25 -4.60 -9.06
CA VAL A 376 -30.09 -5.28 -10.06
C VAL A 376 -30.24 -6.77 -9.74
N ALA A 377 -29.14 -7.46 -9.46
CA ALA A 377 -29.10 -8.91 -9.25
C ALA A 377 -29.84 -9.34 -7.99
N LEU A 378 -29.80 -8.55 -6.91
CA LEU A 378 -30.55 -8.82 -5.67
C LEU A 378 -31.91 -8.15 -5.66
N GLY A 379 -32.01 -6.94 -6.21
CA GLY A 379 -33.25 -6.15 -6.20
C GLY A 379 -34.34 -6.75 -7.07
N ALA A 380 -34.02 -7.24 -8.28
CA ALA A 380 -35.04 -7.80 -9.17
C ALA A 380 -35.68 -9.08 -8.59
N PRO A 381 -34.93 -10.10 -8.11
CA PRO A 381 -35.53 -11.26 -7.43
C PRO A 381 -36.31 -10.87 -6.17
N GLY A 382 -35.79 -9.93 -5.37
CA GLY A 382 -36.48 -9.44 -4.18
C GLY A 382 -37.85 -8.81 -4.51
N LEU A 383 -37.91 -7.98 -5.54
CA LEU A 383 -39.17 -7.39 -6.01
C LEU A 383 -40.13 -8.44 -6.57
N MET A 384 -39.64 -9.44 -7.30
CA MET A 384 -40.49 -10.54 -7.79
C MET A 384 -41.07 -11.37 -6.64
N LEU A 385 -40.28 -11.66 -5.60
CA LEU A 385 -40.75 -12.36 -4.40
C LEU A 385 -41.79 -11.56 -3.63
N LEU A 386 -41.58 -10.24 -3.48
CA LEU A 386 -42.55 -9.35 -2.83
C LEU A 386 -43.85 -9.24 -3.63
N ALA A 387 -43.76 -9.07 -4.94
CA ALA A 387 -44.93 -9.02 -5.82
C ALA A 387 -45.70 -10.34 -5.81
N GLY A 388 -44.99 -11.47 -5.88
CA GLY A 388 -45.58 -12.81 -5.78
C GLY A 388 -46.23 -13.06 -4.42
N GLY A 389 -45.56 -12.69 -3.32
CA GLY A 389 -46.09 -12.79 -1.97
C GLY A 389 -47.35 -11.92 -1.77
N LEU A 390 -47.33 -10.68 -2.24
CA LEU A 390 -48.50 -9.79 -2.20
C LEU A 390 -49.66 -10.34 -3.02
N PHE A 391 -49.38 -10.88 -4.21
CA PHE A 391 -50.38 -11.53 -5.05
C PHE A 391 -51.04 -12.71 -4.34
N LEU A 392 -50.26 -13.58 -3.69
CA LEU A 392 -50.79 -14.72 -2.92
C LEU A 392 -51.64 -14.29 -1.71
N LEU A 393 -51.21 -13.25 -0.99
CA LEU A 393 -51.96 -12.72 0.15
C LEU A 393 -53.29 -12.08 -0.27
N LEU A 394 -53.31 -11.40 -1.43
CA LEU A 394 -54.52 -10.79 -1.98
C LEU A 394 -55.46 -11.81 -2.63
N SER A 395 -54.93 -12.86 -3.26
CA SER A 395 -55.74 -13.92 -3.90
C SER A 395 -56.47 -14.79 -2.86
N HIS A 396 -55.88 -15.03 -1.69
CA HIS A 396 -56.54 -15.77 -0.61
C HIS A 396 -57.80 -15.07 -0.05
N LYS A 397 -57.90 -13.73 -0.18
CA LYS A 397 -59.11 -13.00 0.23
C LYS A 397 -60.28 -13.13 -0.75
N ARG A 398 -60.06 -13.63 -1.98
CA ARG A 398 -61.12 -13.81 -2.98
C ARG A 398 -61.80 -15.18 -2.96
N HIS A 399 -61.27 -16.16 -2.20
CA HIS A 399 -61.81 -17.52 -2.15
C HIS A 399 -62.61 -17.86 -0.89
N SER A 400 -62.98 -16.87 -0.06
CA SER A 400 -63.88 -17.07 1.09
C SER A 400 -65.33 -16.65 0.79
N GLU A 401 -65.85 -17.00 -0.38
CA GLU A 401 -67.29 -17.13 -0.62
C GLU A 401 -67.61 -18.61 -0.86
N TYR A 402 -67.55 -19.41 0.21
CA TYR A 402 -68.13 -20.75 0.19
C TYR A 402 -69.65 -20.60 0.35
N GLN A 403 -70.40 -20.84 -0.73
CA GLN A 403 -71.84 -21.09 -0.66
C GLN A 403 -72.09 -22.34 0.20
N LEU A 404 -72.87 -22.17 1.27
CA LEU A 404 -73.46 -23.28 2.02
C LEU A 404 -74.42 -24.04 1.08
N ILE A 405 -74.10 -25.29 0.79
CA ILE A 405 -75.00 -26.22 0.12
C ILE A 405 -76.06 -26.62 1.15
N ASN A 406 -77.30 -26.16 0.94
CA ASN A 406 -78.51 -26.72 1.55
C ASN A 406 -79.30 -27.44 0.47
#